data_AF-A0A0G1JA27-F1
#
_entry.id   AF-A0A0G1JA27-F1
#
_cell.length_a   1.000
_cell.length_b   1.000
_cell.length_c   1.000
_cell.angle_alpha   90.00
_cell.angle_beta   90.00
_cell.angle_gamma   90.00
#
_symmetry.space_group_name_H-M   'P 1'
#
loop_
_entity.id
_entity.type
_entity.pdbx_description
1 polymer ?
#
loop_
_entity_poly.entity_id
_entity_poly.type
_entity_poly.pdbx_seq_one_letter_code
_entity_poly.pdbx_strand_id
1 'polypeptide(L)'
;MRKANNEYRKRNPIKVKYASKKATCKGKGIDFEISAEDFVDWYSAQPKTCHYCGREFKDKFDTKIDRKDARGGYRPGNLVLACFMCNRLKSDIFTEEEWFEIVQKYNLVRRYK
;
A
#
# COMPACT_ATOMS: atom_id res chain seq x y z
N MET A 1 -25.47 17.45 1.38
CA MET A 1 -24.18 17.17 0.70
C MET A 1 -23.15 16.42 1.56
N ARG A 2 -22.81 16.86 2.79
CA ARG A 2 -21.78 16.18 3.63
C ARG A 2 -22.09 14.71 4.00
N LYS A 3 -23.36 14.36 4.26
CA LYS A 3 -23.77 12.98 4.63
C LYS A 3 -23.61 11.99 3.47
N ALA A 4 -24.10 12.34 2.28
CA ALA A 4 -24.01 11.48 1.09
C ALA A 4 -22.56 11.17 0.67
N ASN A 5 -21.64 12.14 0.80
CA ASN A 5 -20.21 11.92 0.55
C ASN A 5 -19.60 10.94 1.56
N ASN A 6 -19.95 11.08 2.85
CA ASN A 6 -19.49 10.14 3.88
C ASN A 6 -19.98 8.71 3.61
N GLU A 7 -21.24 8.57 3.19
CA GLU A 7 -21.82 7.28 2.84
C GLU A 7 -21.15 6.63 1.62
N TYR A 8 -20.90 7.41 0.57
CA TYR A 8 -20.12 6.94 -0.60
C TYR A 8 -18.75 6.40 -0.17
N ARG A 9 -18.03 7.14 0.68
CA ARG A 9 -16.69 6.75 1.15
C ARG A 9 -16.70 5.47 1.96
N LYS A 10 -17.75 5.25 2.76
CA LYS A 10 -17.94 4.00 3.51
C LYS A 10 -18.17 2.81 2.58
N ARG A 11 -19.00 2.98 1.55
CA ARG A 11 -19.34 1.94 0.56
C ARG A 11 -18.19 1.63 -0.41
N ASN A 12 -17.33 2.62 -0.72
CA ASN A 12 -16.30 2.51 -1.76
C ASN A 12 -14.88 2.79 -1.23
N PRO A 13 -14.42 2.09 -0.18
CA PRO A 13 -13.16 2.42 0.49
C PRO A 13 -11.91 2.28 -0.40
N ILE A 14 -11.89 1.30 -1.31
CA ILE A 14 -10.75 1.04 -2.19
C ILE A 14 -10.67 2.12 -3.29
N LYS A 15 -11.81 2.49 -3.89
CA LYS A 15 -11.89 3.61 -4.85
C LYS A 15 -11.49 4.94 -4.22
N VAL A 16 -11.87 5.19 -2.96
CA VAL A 16 -11.40 6.36 -2.22
C VAL A 16 -9.89 6.31 -2.00
N LYS A 17 -9.33 5.14 -1.67
CA LYS A 17 -7.88 4.94 -1.51
C LYS A 17 -7.15 5.19 -2.84
N TYR A 18 -7.66 4.69 -3.96
CA TYR A 18 -7.16 4.97 -5.31
C TYR A 18 -7.11 6.47 -5.58
N ALA A 19 -8.25 7.16 -5.45
CA ALA A 19 -8.36 8.58 -5.75
C ALA A 19 -7.42 9.42 -4.89
N SER A 20 -7.35 9.13 -3.59
CA SER A 20 -6.43 9.79 -2.67
C SER A 20 -4.97 9.56 -3.07
N LYS A 21 -4.60 8.33 -3.46
CA LYS A 21 -3.23 8.01 -3.81
C LYS A 21 -2.82 8.66 -5.13
N LYS A 22 -3.67 8.59 -6.16
CA LYS A 22 -3.47 9.24 -7.46
C LYS A 22 -3.24 10.74 -7.30
N ALA A 23 -4.04 11.41 -6.46
CA ALA A 23 -3.87 12.83 -6.18
C ALA A 23 -2.52 13.14 -5.50
N THR A 24 -2.10 12.32 -4.53
CA THR A 24 -0.79 12.46 -3.88
C THR A 24 0.36 12.25 -4.86
N CYS A 25 0.28 11.24 -5.73
CA CYS A 25 1.30 10.97 -6.75
C CYS A 25 1.43 12.14 -7.73
N LYS A 26 0.30 12.69 -8.20
CA LYS A 26 0.27 13.90 -9.04
C LYS A 26 1.01 15.07 -8.38
N GLY A 27 0.75 15.32 -7.09
CA GLY A 27 1.42 16.39 -6.35
C GLY A 27 2.92 16.17 -6.12
N LYS A 28 3.41 14.93 -6.28
CA LYS A 28 4.82 14.55 -6.10
C LYS A 28 5.57 14.26 -7.41
N GLY A 29 4.89 14.38 -8.56
CA GLY A 29 5.47 13.98 -9.85
C GLY A 29 5.80 12.49 -9.95
N ILE A 30 5.04 11.63 -9.26
CA ILE A 30 5.20 10.17 -9.33
C ILE A 30 4.20 9.62 -10.35
N ASP A 31 4.68 8.83 -11.30
CA ASP A 31 3.83 8.20 -12.30
C ASP A 31 2.80 7.27 -11.67
N PHE A 32 1.59 7.29 -12.23
CA PHE A 32 0.45 6.53 -11.74
C PHE A 32 -0.26 5.88 -12.92
N GLU A 33 0.24 4.71 -13.30
CA GLU A 33 -0.06 3.95 -14.52
C GLU A 33 -0.90 2.71 -14.19
N ILE A 34 -1.89 2.86 -13.31
CA ILE A 34 -2.87 1.82 -13.00
C ILE A 34 -4.27 2.43 -13.05
N SER A 35 -5.18 1.74 -13.73
CA SER A 35 -6.59 2.14 -13.83
C SER A 35 -7.29 1.99 -12.47
N ALA A 36 -8.46 2.60 -12.31
CA ALA A 36 -9.21 2.48 -11.06
C ALA A 36 -9.75 1.06 -10.87
N GLU A 37 -10.14 0.43 -11.98
CA GLU A 37 -10.64 -0.94 -12.09
C GLU A 37 -9.53 -1.94 -11.73
N ASP A 38 -8.39 -1.88 -12.42
CA ASP A 38 -7.24 -2.76 -12.15
C ASP A 38 -6.73 -2.61 -10.72
N PHE A 39 -6.75 -1.39 -10.18
CA PHE A 39 -6.35 -1.15 -8.80
C PHE A 39 -7.30 -1.82 -7.80
N VAL A 40 -8.61 -1.80 -8.05
CA VAL A 40 -9.61 -2.46 -7.19
C VAL A 40 -9.44 -3.97 -7.23
N ASP A 41 -9.25 -4.53 -8.42
CA ASP A 41 -9.05 -5.96 -8.62
C ASP A 41 -7.74 -6.42 -7.99
N TRP A 42 -6.63 -5.70 -8.27
CA TRP A 42 -5.33 -5.94 -7.66
C TRP A 42 -5.42 -5.92 -6.13
N TYR A 43 -5.99 -4.86 -5.55
CA TYR A 43 -6.07 -4.68 -4.10
C TYR A 43 -6.89 -5.78 -3.42
N SER A 44 -7.99 -6.19 -4.06
CA SER A 44 -8.90 -7.23 -3.52
C SER A 44 -8.30 -8.63 -3.62
N ALA A 45 -7.43 -8.88 -4.62
CA ALA A 45 -6.72 -10.13 -4.79
C ALA A 45 -5.51 -10.30 -3.84
N GLN A 46 -5.02 -9.23 -3.23
CA GLN A 46 -3.87 -9.31 -2.32
C GLN A 46 -4.21 -10.06 -1.03
N PRO A 47 -3.24 -10.83 -0.47
CA PRO A 47 -3.42 -11.39 0.87
C PRO A 47 -3.59 -10.27 1.89
N LYS A 48 -4.38 -10.52 2.94
CA LYS A 48 -4.60 -9.56 4.04
C LYS A 48 -3.43 -9.55 5.03
N THR A 49 -2.21 -9.60 4.51
CA THR A 49 -0.97 -9.61 5.29
C THR A 49 0.03 -8.65 4.68
N CYS A 50 0.91 -8.10 5.52
CA CYS A 50 2.04 -7.31 5.07
C CYS A 50 3.00 -8.19 4.26
N HIS A 51 3.32 -7.76 3.04
CA HIS A 51 4.27 -8.44 2.16
C HIS A 51 5.62 -8.69 2.85
N TYR A 52 6.14 -7.71 3.59
CA TYR A 52 7.48 -7.80 4.19
C TYR A 52 7.54 -8.59 5.49
N CYS A 53 6.61 -8.35 6.43
CA CYS A 53 6.68 -8.95 7.78
C CYS A 53 5.65 -10.04 8.06
N GLY A 54 4.71 -10.28 7.13
CA GLY A 54 3.65 -11.27 7.27
C GLY A 54 2.60 -10.95 8.33
N ARG A 55 2.59 -9.72 8.88
CA ARG A 55 1.56 -9.30 9.85
C ARG A 55 0.19 -9.23 9.17
N GLU A 56 -0.82 -9.84 9.77
CA GLU A 56 -2.20 -9.72 9.32
C GLU A 56 -2.76 -8.30 9.53
N PHE A 57 -3.52 -7.84 8.55
CA PHE A 57 -4.23 -6.57 8.61
C PHE A 57 -5.58 -6.78 9.29
N LYS A 58 -5.81 -6.07 10.39
CA LYS A 58 -7.11 -6.11 11.09
C LYS A 58 -8.21 -5.42 10.28
N ASP A 59 -7.84 -4.41 9.50
CA ASP A 59 -8.75 -3.68 8.64
C ASP A 59 -8.07 -3.18 7.35
N LYS A 60 -8.88 -2.66 6.44
CA LYS A 60 -8.44 -2.07 5.16
C LYS A 60 -7.65 -0.75 5.32
N PHE A 61 -7.66 -0.11 6.48
CA PHE A 61 -6.95 1.14 6.76
C PHE A 61 -5.53 0.89 7.29
N ASP A 62 -5.28 -0.28 7.84
CA ASP A 62 -3.97 -0.77 8.29
C ASP A 62 -3.01 -1.04 7.11
N THR A 63 -3.53 -1.12 5.88
CA THR A 63 -2.69 -1.34 4.70
C THR A 63 -2.20 -0.04 4.06
N LYS A 64 -0.90 0.00 3.80
CA LYS A 64 -0.24 0.96 2.91
C LYS A 64 0.03 0.27 1.56
N ILE A 65 0.09 1.10 0.52
CA ILE A 65 0.45 0.67 -0.83
C ILE A 65 1.89 1.13 -1.04
N ASP A 66 2.79 0.18 -0.93
CA ASP A 66 4.21 0.39 -1.13
C ASP A 66 4.60 0.10 -2.58
N ARG A 67 5.69 0.74 -3.02
CA ARG A 67 6.31 0.46 -4.31
C ARG A 67 7.54 -0.42 -4.08
N LYS A 68 7.59 -1.57 -4.75
CA LYS A 68 8.71 -2.52 -4.66
C LYS A 68 10.01 -1.81 -5.06
N ASP A 69 10.00 -1.23 -6.26
CA ASP A 69 10.95 -0.23 -6.71
C ASP A 69 10.42 1.19 -6.42
N ALA A 70 11.09 1.88 -5.49
CA ALA A 70 10.73 3.24 -5.08
C ALA A 70 11.04 4.31 -6.15
N ARG A 71 11.90 4.01 -7.13
CA ARG A 71 12.19 4.90 -8.27
C ARG A 71 11.12 4.77 -9.36
N GLY A 72 10.49 3.60 -9.49
CA GLY A 72 9.37 3.36 -10.39
C GLY A 72 8.03 3.97 -9.94
N GLY A 73 7.07 4.07 -10.86
CA GLY A 73 5.72 4.57 -10.60
C GLY A 73 4.78 3.56 -9.93
N TYR A 74 3.54 3.98 -9.72
CA TYR A 74 2.43 3.10 -9.35
C TYR A 74 1.89 2.41 -10.59
N ARG A 75 2.41 1.22 -10.89
CA ARG A 75 2.05 0.40 -12.06
C ARG A 75 1.82 -1.06 -11.66
N PRO A 76 1.07 -1.86 -12.43
CA PRO A 76 0.97 -3.29 -12.21
C PRO A 76 2.36 -3.93 -12.06
N GLY A 77 2.50 -4.83 -11.10
CA GLY A 77 3.77 -5.50 -10.83
C GLY A 77 4.81 -4.68 -10.06
N ASN A 78 4.55 -3.41 -9.71
CA ASN A 78 5.41 -2.63 -8.79
C ASN A 78 4.76 -2.35 -7.41
N LEU A 79 3.60 -2.93 -7.12
CA LEU A 79 2.82 -2.62 -5.93
C LEU A 79 2.72 -3.81 -4.98
N VAL A 80 2.82 -3.55 -3.67
CA VAL A 80 2.53 -4.51 -2.60
C VAL A 80 1.72 -3.87 -1.48
N LEU A 81 0.99 -4.68 -0.72
CA LEU A 81 0.43 -4.24 0.56
C LEU A 81 1.47 -4.39 1.66
N ALA A 82 1.71 -3.30 2.38
CA ALA A 82 2.63 -3.25 3.50
C ALA A 82 1.95 -2.64 4.72
N CYS A 83 2.39 -3.01 5.92
CA CYS A 83 2.01 -2.27 7.12
C CYS A 83 2.71 -0.90 7.14
N PHE A 84 2.21 0.02 7.97
CA PHE A 84 2.80 1.35 8.10
C PHE A 84 4.30 1.31 8.43
N MET A 85 4.72 0.46 9.36
CA MET A 85 6.13 0.38 9.77
C MET A 85 7.03 -0.07 8.62
N CYS A 86 6.67 -1.15 7.92
CA CYS A 86 7.49 -1.65 6.82
C CYS A 86 7.59 -0.64 5.69
N ASN A 87 6.47 -0.04 5.27
CA ASN A 87 6.47 1.00 4.24
C ASN A 87 7.30 2.22 4.66
N ARG A 88 7.27 2.61 5.95
CA ARG A 88 7.98 3.79 6.45
C ARG A 88 9.49 3.57 6.57
N LEU A 89 9.88 2.37 7.01
CA LEU A 89 11.28 2.01 7.26
C LEU A 89 12.01 1.61 5.97
N LYS A 90 11.35 0.89 5.05
CA LYS A 90 11.89 0.64 3.71
C LYS A 90 12.23 1.96 3.02
N SER A 91 11.26 2.89 3.03
CA SER A 91 11.36 4.16 2.33
C SER A 91 11.77 3.94 0.85
N ASP A 92 12.47 4.90 0.31
CA ASP A 92 13.31 4.86 -0.88
C ASP A 92 14.79 4.52 -0.57
N ILE A 93 15.07 4.08 0.66
CA ILE A 93 16.43 3.76 1.12
C ILE A 93 16.81 2.33 0.75
N PHE A 94 15.88 1.38 0.96
CA PHE A 94 16.10 -0.04 0.70
C PHE A 94 15.33 -0.51 -0.54
N THR A 95 15.94 -1.42 -1.28
CA THR A 95 15.25 -2.24 -2.28
C THR A 95 14.21 -3.15 -1.63
N GLU A 96 13.35 -3.77 -2.44
CA GLU A 96 12.38 -4.76 -1.95
C GLU A 96 13.10 -5.91 -1.26
N GLU A 97 14.13 -6.45 -1.91
CA GLU A 97 14.90 -7.61 -1.50
C GLU A 97 15.65 -7.35 -0.19
N GLU A 98 16.42 -6.26 -0.12
CA GLU A 98 17.16 -5.88 1.11
C GLU A 98 16.20 -5.71 2.29
N TRP A 99 15.06 -5.05 2.07
CA TRP A 99 14.12 -4.82 3.14
C TRP A 99 13.43 -6.11 3.59
N PHE A 100 13.10 -6.99 2.66
CA PHE A 100 12.56 -8.32 2.97
C PHE A 100 13.55 -9.10 3.84
N GLU A 101 14.83 -9.17 3.45
CA GLU A 101 15.88 -9.84 4.22
C GLU A 101 16.04 -9.27 5.63
N ILE A 102 16.11 -7.94 5.77
CA ILE A 102 16.25 -7.27 7.08
C ILE A 102 15.08 -7.62 7.99
N VAL A 103 13.84 -7.52 7.48
CA VAL A 103 12.64 -7.78 8.27
C VAL A 103 12.56 -9.23 8.72
N GLN A 104 12.92 -10.19 7.86
CA GLN A 104 12.93 -11.61 8.21
C GLN A 104 14.04 -11.93 9.21
N LYS A 105 15.26 -11.41 8.99
CA LYS A 105 16.43 -11.68 9.83
C LYS A 105 16.27 -11.20 11.26
N TYR A 106 15.76 -9.98 11.44
CA TYR A 106 15.69 -9.34 12.76
C TYR A 106 14.31 -9.36 13.39
N ASN A 107 13.32 -9.92 12.69
CA ASN A 107 11.94 -10.06 13.16
C ASN A 107 11.34 -8.72 13.68
N LEU A 108 11.75 -7.61 13.07
CA LEU A 108 11.59 -6.23 13.58
C LEU A 108 10.14 -5.84 13.89
N VAL A 109 9.18 -6.56 13.30
CA VAL A 109 7.76 -6.18 13.29
C VAL A 109 6.84 -7.25 13.90
N ARG A 110 7.32 -8.45 14.22
CA ARG A 110 6.49 -9.48 14.91
C ARG A 110 6.41 -9.28 16.43
N ARG A 111 7.26 -8.46 17.04
CA ARG A 111 7.22 -8.15 18.49
C ARG A 111 5.98 -7.35 18.94
N TYR A 112 5.18 -6.85 17.99
CA TYR A 112 3.91 -6.14 18.23
C TYR A 112 2.69 -6.97 17.82
N LYS A 113 2.77 -8.31 17.88
CA LYS A 113 1.60 -9.18 17.74
C LYS A 113 0.78 -9.17 19.02
#